data_AF-A0A3D1UNH7-F1
#
_entry.id   AF-A0A3D1UNH7-F1
#
_cell.length_a   1.000
_cell.length_b   1.000
_cell.length_c   1.000
_cell.angle_alpha   90.00
_cell.angle_beta   90.00
_cell.angle_gamma   90.00
#
_symmetry.space_group_name_H-M   'P 1'
#
loop_
_entity.id
_entity.type
_entity.pdbx_description
1 polymer ?
#
loop_
_entity_poly.entity_id
_entity_poly.type
_entity_poly.pdbx_seq_one_letter_code
_entity_poly.pdbx_strand_id
1 'polypeptide(L)' 'MIVRTCSWCRRKIEFEESELHKVVSCPYCHDNFLLEDEPPPAAMRPGDDFKYSLSRKLLLIIASAFLCLLLFFTMLA' A
#
# COMPACT_ATOMS: atom_id res chain seq x y z
N MET A 1 13.06 -0.27 25.47
CA MET A 1 13.79 -0.58 24.21
C MET A 1 12.84 -1.23 23.22
N ILE A 2 12.86 -0.79 21.96
CA ILE A 2 11.90 -1.21 20.93
C ILE A 2 12.63 -2.06 19.89
N VAL A 3 12.14 -3.28 19.65
CA VAL A 3 12.70 -4.16 18.61
C VAL A 3 11.82 -4.11 17.37
N ARG A 4 12.39 -3.71 16.23
CA ARG A 4 11.71 -3.74 14.92
C ARG A 4 12.48 -4.55 13.90
N THR A 5 11.75 -5.14 12.97
CA THR A 5 12.33 -5.82 11.81
C THR A 5 12.22 -4.89 10.61
N CYS A 6 13.35 -4.59 9.95
CA CYS A 6 13.33 -3.80 8.73
C CYS A 6 12.54 -4.52 7.63
N SER A 7 11.56 -3.83 7.05
CA SER A 7 10.71 -4.38 5.97
C SER A 7 11.50 -4.72 4.71
N TRP A 8 12.60 -4.01 4.47
CA TRP A 8 13.46 -4.20 3.30
C TRP A 8 14.48 -5.33 3.49
N CYS A 9 15.40 -5.19 4.44
CA CYS A 9 16.52 -6.14 4.62
C CYS A 9 16.23 -7.26 5.62
N ARG A 10 15.04 -7.28 6.25
CA ARG A 10 14.58 -8.30 7.22
C ARG A 10 15.45 -8.49 8.46
N ARG A 11 16.39 -7.58 8.73
CA ARG A 11 17.21 -7.59 9.94
C ARG A 11 16.46 -6.98 11.10
N LYS A 12 16.70 -7.52 12.30
CA LYS A 12 16.22 -6.95 13.56
C LYS A 12 17.10 -5.76 13.94
N ILE A 13 16.46 -4.71 14.42
CA ILE A 13 17.07 -3.46 14.84
C ILE A 13 16.47 -3.11 16.19
N GLU A 14 17.31 -2.65 17.10
CA GLU A 14 16.94 -2.17 18.41
C GLU A 14 16.98 -0.65 18.39
N PHE A 15 15.88 -0.04 18.84
CA PHE A 15 15.72 1.40 18.94
C PHE A 15 15.46 1.80 20.39
N GLU A 16 15.84 3.03 20.73
CA GLU A 16 15.47 3.61 22.01
C GLU A 16 13.98 3.99 22.02
N GLU A 17 13.36 3.99 23.21
CA GLU A 17 11.99 4.52 23.35
C GLU A 17 11.92 6.01 23.03
N SER A 18 13.05 6.73 23.17
CA SER A 18 13.19 8.14 22.79
C SER A 18 13.05 8.37 21.27
N GLU A 19 13.18 7.32 20.46
CA GLU A 19 13.09 7.36 19.00
C GLU A 19 11.67 7.06 18.48
N LEU A 20 10.74 6.74 19.38
CA LEU A 20 9.34 6.54 19.04
C LEU A 20 8.74 7.79 18.37
N HIS A 21 7.89 7.57 17.38
CA HIS A 21 7.28 8.58 16.49
C HIS A 21 8.28 9.42 15.68
N LYS A 22 9.53 8.98 15.56
CA LYS A 22 10.53 9.61 14.68
C LYS A 22 10.77 8.76 13.44
N VAL A 23 11.22 9.44 12.39
CA VAL A 23 11.79 8.77 11.22
C VAL A 23 13.16 8.26 11.60
N VAL A 24 13.34 6.94 11.57
CA VAL A 24 14.60 6.26 11.86
C VAL A 24 15.14 5.61 10.59
N SER A 25 16.46 5.40 10.55
CA SER A 25 17.14 4.78 9.42
C SER A 25 17.64 3.40 9.78
N CYS A 26 17.45 2.43 8.88
CA CYS A 26 18.03 1.10 9.03
C CYS A 26 19.56 1.18 8.89
N PRO A 27 20.35 0.72 9.88
CA PRO A 27 21.81 0.79 9.82
C PRO A 27 22.42 -0.17 8.78
N TYR A 28 21.64 -1.09 8.22
CA TYR A 28 22.11 -2.10 7.28
C TYR A 28 21.81 -1.79 5.82
N CYS A 29 20.70 -1.12 5.53
CA CYS A 29 20.27 -0.82 4.16
C CYS A 29 19.93 0.65 3.93
N HIS A 30 20.04 1.50 4.96
CA HIS A 30 19.76 2.94 4.92
C HIS A 30 18.33 3.31 4.48
N ASP A 31 17.41 2.35 4.57
CA ASP A 31 15.99 2.58 4.36
C ASP A 31 15.40 3.35 5.55
N ASN A 32 14.51 4.31 5.29
CA ASN A 32 13.95 5.19 6.31
C ASN A 32 12.49 4.84 6.57
N PHE A 33 12.11 4.69 7.84
CA PHE A 33 10.74 4.37 8.22
C PHE A 33 10.33 5.10 9.50
N LEU A 34 9.04 5.35 9.63
CA LEU A 34 8.45 5.94 10.84
C LEU A 34 8.35 4.85 11.92
N LEU A 35 8.95 5.09 13.08
CA LEU A 35 8.88 4.17 14.21
C LEU A 35 7.61 4.44 15.01
N GLU A 36 6.53 3.70 14.74
CA GLU A 36 5.28 3.83 15.47
C GLU A 36 5.15 2.77 16.58
N ASP A 37 4.30 3.05 17.57
CA ASP A 37 3.80 2.04 18.49
C ASP A 37 3.22 0.87 17.71
N GLU A 38 3.37 -0.34 18.24
CA GLU A 38 2.74 -1.49 17.59
C GLU A 38 1.23 -1.24 17.58
N PRO A 39 0.61 -1.11 16.40
CA PRO A 39 -0.84 -0.92 16.37
C PRO A 39 -1.44 -2.14 17.08
N PRO A 40 -2.48 -1.95 17.91
CA PRO A 40 -3.18 -3.07 18.52
C PRO A 40 -3.52 -4.08 17.40
N PRO A 41 -3.41 -5.40 17.69
CA PRO A 41 -3.54 -6.45 16.67
C PRO A 41 -4.76 -6.13 15.83
N ALA A 42 -4.51 -5.90 14.53
CA ALA A 42 -5.45 -5.24 13.64
C ALA A 42 -6.86 -5.82 13.85
N ALA A 43 -7.72 -5.05 14.52
CA ALA A 43 -9.15 -5.27 14.40
C ALA A 43 -9.42 -5.07 12.93
N MET A 44 -9.60 -6.19 12.22
CA MET A 44 -9.91 -6.27 10.80
C MET A 44 -10.95 -5.21 10.47
N ARG A 45 -10.52 -4.09 9.86
CA ARG A 45 -11.42 -2.97 9.56
C ARG A 45 -12.27 -3.39 8.36
N PRO A 46 -13.60 -3.54 8.49
CA PRO A 46 -14.48 -4.01 7.41
C PRO A 46 -14.78 -2.87 6.42
N GLY A 47 -13.74 -2.23 5.88
CA GLY A 47 -13.85 -1.05 5.03
C GLY A 47 -13.04 -1.09 3.75
N ASP A 48 -11.98 -1.90 3.69
CA ASP A 48 -11.06 -1.90 2.54
C ASP A 48 -11.58 -2.74 1.35
N ASP A 49 -12.48 -3.69 1.60
CA ASP A 49 -13.10 -4.51 0.54
C ASP A 49 -14.10 -3.73 -0.33
N PHE A 50 -14.71 -2.68 0.21
CA PHE A 50 -15.71 -1.89 -0.52
C PHE A 50 -15.09 -1.05 -1.65
N LYS A 51 -13.84 -0.58 -1.47
CA LYS A 51 -13.17 0.31 -2.44
C LYS A 51 -12.66 -0.46 -3.68
N TYR A 52 -12.34 -1.74 -3.52
CA TYR A 52 -11.85 -2.59 -4.60
C TYR A 52 -12.96 -3.06 -5.56
N SER A 53 -14.16 -3.30 -5.04
CA SER A 53 -15.30 -3.74 -5.85
C SER A 53 -15.79 -2.67 -6.84
N LEU A 54 -15.79 -1.41 -6.42
CA LEU A 54 -16.31 -0.30 -7.22
C LEU A 54 -15.35 0.12 -8.35
N SER A 55 -14.06 0.14 -8.06
CA SER A 55 -13.00 0.47 -9.03
C SER A 55 -12.87 -0.57 -10.15
N ARG A 56 -13.04 -1.86 -9.83
CA ARG A 56 -13.05 -2.94 -10.84
C ARG A 56 -14.23 -2.85 -11.80
N LYS A 57 -15.44 -2.53 -11.30
CA LYS A 57 -16.63 -2.34 -12.14
C LYS A 57 -16.48 -1.14 -13.07
N LEU A 58 -15.95 -0.02 -12.57
CA LEU A 58 -15.71 1.18 -13.37
C LEU A 58 -14.70 0.94 -14.49
N LEU A 59 -13.60 0.23 -14.21
CA LEU A 59 -12.60 -0.14 -15.22
C LEU A 59 -13.18 -0.98 -16.36
N LEU A 60 -14.05 -1.93 -16.05
CA LEU A 60 -14.70 -2.77 -17.08
C LEU A 60 -15.60 -1.94 -18.00
N ILE A 61 -16.36 -0.99 -17.44
CA ILE A 61 -17.25 -0.12 -18.23
C ILE A 61 -16.44 0.78 -19.16
N ILE A 62 -15.35 1.38 -18.65
CA ILE A 62 -14.47 2.24 -19.46
C ILE A 62 -13.83 1.42 -20.58
N ALA A 63 -13.30 0.24 -20.27
CA ALA A 63 -12.70 -0.64 -21.27
C ALA A 63 -13.70 -1.08 -22.35
N SER A 64 -14.94 -1.44 -21.98
CA SER A 64 -15.97 -1.81 -22.95
C SER A 64 -16.39 -0.63 -23.83
N ALA A 65 -16.54 0.57 -23.26
CA ALA A 65 -16.90 1.75 -24.03
C ALA A 65 -15.82 2.12 -25.05
N PHE A 66 -14.55 2.02 -24.65
CA PHE A 66 -13.40 2.28 -25.52
C PHE A 66 -13.32 1.26 -26.68
N LEU A 67 -13.54 -0.02 -26.39
CA LEU A 67 -13.57 -1.06 -27.42
C LEU A 67 -14.70 -0.83 -28.42
N CYS A 68 -15.91 -0.49 -27.96
CA CYS A 68 -17.04 -0.18 -28.83
C CYS A 68 -16.76 1.05 -29.73
N LEU A 69 -16.14 2.10 -29.18
CA LEU A 69 -15.72 3.26 -29.95
C LEU A 69 -14.73 2.88 -31.07
N LEU A 70 -13.70 2.11 -30.74
CA LEU A 70 -12.72 1.64 -31.73
C LEU A 70 -13.37 0.83 -32.84
N LEU A 71 -14.27 -0.10 -32.49
CA LEU A 71 -15.00 -0.90 -33.48
C LEU A 71 -15.87 -0.03 -34.39
N PHE A 72 -16.55 0.97 -33.83
CA PHE A 72 -17.35 1.92 -34.60
C PHE A 72 -16.50 2.68 -35.61
N PHE A 73 -15.34 3.22 -35.19
CA PHE A 73 -14.42 3.90 -36.10
C PHE A 73 -13.86 2.99 -37.19
N THR A 74 -13.56 1.72 -36.89
CA THR A 74 -13.07 0.76 -37.89
C THR A 74 -14.12 0.30 -38.90
N MET A 75 -15.41 0.39 -38.56
CA MET A 75 -16.51 0.08 -39.48
C MET A 75 -16.94 1.29 -40.33
N LEU A 76 -16.58 2.51 -39.90
CA LEU A 76 -16.91 3.76 -40.58
C LEU A 76 -15.79 4.26 -41.52
N ALA A 77 -14.58 3.71 -41.39
CA ALA A 77 -13.41 3.96 -42.24
C ALA A 77 -13.32 2.94 -43.38
#